data_AF-A0A2M7SVF7-F1
#
_entry.id   AF-A0A2M7SVF7-F1
#
_cell.length_a   1.000
_cell.length_b   1.000
_cell.length_c   1.000
_cell.angle_alpha   90.00
_cell.angle_beta   90.00
_cell.angle_gamma   90.00
#
_symmetry.space_group_name_H-M   'P 1'
#
loop_
_entity.id
_entity.type
_entity.pdbx_description
1 polymer ?
#
loop_
_entity_poly.entity_id
_entity_poly.type
_entity_poly.pdbx_seq_one_letter_code
_entity_poly.pdbx_strand_id
1 'polypeptide(L)'
;MKHVYPELMANQAVIEEITTTEEERFSNTLETGLSLVEELIEGAISQGEKLLPSKQVFQLYDTYGFPPELTAEIAGERGLSIDWEG
;
A
#
# COMPACT_ATOMS: atom_id res chain seq x y z
N MET A 1 -30.72 -1.82 -14.07
CA MET A 1 -30.16 -2.13 -12.74
C MET A 1 -31.19 -2.13 -11.59
N LYS A 2 -32.27 -1.31 -11.63
CA LYS A 2 -33.26 -1.19 -10.52
C LYS A 2 -34.07 -2.45 -10.11
N HIS A 3 -34.03 -3.54 -10.86
CA HIS A 3 -34.96 -4.67 -10.66
C HIS A 3 -34.33 -5.96 -10.12
N VAL A 4 -33.00 -6.03 -9.98
CA VAL A 4 -32.30 -7.29 -9.68
C VAL A 4 -31.79 -7.35 -8.23
N TYR A 5 -31.42 -6.22 -7.64
CA TYR A 5 -30.86 -6.14 -6.27
C TYR A 5 -31.45 -4.95 -5.49
N PRO A 6 -32.73 -4.99 -5.08
CA PRO A 6 -33.37 -3.92 -4.31
C PRO A 6 -32.67 -3.62 -2.98
N GLU A 7 -31.99 -4.61 -2.39
CA GLU A 7 -31.19 -4.49 -1.18
C GLU A 7 -30.00 -3.53 -1.32
N LEU A 8 -29.44 -3.37 -2.53
CA LEU A 8 -28.37 -2.39 -2.76
C LEU A 8 -28.90 -0.96 -2.67
N MET A 9 -30.13 -0.72 -3.14
CA MET A 9 -30.78 0.59 -3.00
C MET A 9 -31.21 0.84 -1.55
N ALA A 10 -31.71 -0.19 -0.86
CA ALA A 10 -32.11 -0.09 0.54
C ALA A 10 -30.92 0.21 1.46
N ASN A 11 -29.74 -0.33 1.13
CA ASN A 11 -28.51 -0.17 1.91
C ASN A 11 -27.55 0.87 1.34
N GLN A 12 -27.96 1.66 0.33
CA GLN A 12 -27.06 2.58 -0.38
C GLN A 12 -26.33 3.52 0.57
N ALA A 13 -27.05 4.14 1.51
CA ALA A 13 -26.46 5.06 2.49
C ALA A 13 -25.40 4.39 3.37
N VAL A 14 -25.64 3.14 3.78
CA VAL A 14 -24.70 2.36 4.61
C VAL A 14 -23.47 1.97 3.80
N ILE A 15 -23.66 1.58 2.53
CA ILE A 15 -22.56 1.26 1.63
C ILE A 15 -21.69 2.51 1.41
N GLU A 16 -22.30 3.66 1.11
CA GLU A 16 -21.59 4.92 0.92
C GLU A 16 -20.81 5.35 2.18
N GLU A 17 -21.41 5.22 3.37
CA GLU A 17 -20.76 5.53 4.65
C GLU A 17 -19.55 4.62 4.90
N ILE A 18 -19.70 3.31 4.71
CA ILE A 18 -18.61 2.34 4.90
C ILE A 18 -17.50 2.57 3.89
N THR A 19 -17.83 2.79 2.60
CA THR A 19 -16.84 3.07 1.57
C THR A 19 -16.07 4.35 1.87
N THR A 20 -16.75 5.43 2.25
CA THR A 20 -16.09 6.70 2.60
C THR A 20 -15.16 6.51 3.80
N THR A 21 -15.64 5.83 4.84
CA THR A 21 -14.83 5.55 6.05
C THR A 21 -13.59 4.73 5.73
N GLU A 22 -13.73 3.69 4.87
CA GLU A 22 -12.57 2.90 4.47
C GLU A 22 -11.64 3.62 3.50
N GLU A 23 -12.14 4.49 2.62
CA GLU A 23 -11.29 5.36 1.80
C GLU A 23 -10.45 6.31 2.65
N GLU A 24 -11.04 6.93 3.67
CA GLU A 24 -10.32 7.78 4.63
C GLU A 24 -9.29 6.98 5.43
N ARG A 25 -9.68 5.80 5.91
CA ARG A 25 -8.78 4.91 6.67
C ARG A 25 -7.61 4.44 5.81
N PHE A 26 -7.92 3.97 4.60
CA PHE A 26 -6.94 3.51 3.63
C PHE A 26 -5.99 4.65 3.25
N SER A 27 -6.50 5.86 3.00
CA SER A 27 -5.66 7.02 2.67
C SER A 27 -4.65 7.34 3.77
N ASN A 28 -5.09 7.36 5.03
CA ASN A 28 -4.20 7.59 6.17
C ASN A 28 -3.11 6.51 6.31
N THR A 29 -3.49 5.24 6.12
CA THR A 29 -2.55 4.11 6.14
C THR A 29 -1.58 4.17 4.96
N LEU A 30 -2.07 4.52 3.77
CA LEU A 30 -1.28 4.65 2.56
C LEU A 30 -0.23 5.75 2.67
N GLU A 31 -0.60 6.93 3.19
CA GLU A 31 0.32 8.05 3.41
C GLU A 31 1.45 7.69 4.38
N THR A 32 1.10 6.98 5.46
CA THR A 32 2.08 6.45 6.41
C THR A 32 3.00 5.43 5.74
N GLY A 33 2.44 4.50 4.97
CA GLY A 33 3.20 3.48 4.23
C GLY A 33 4.15 4.09 3.19
N LEU A 34 3.70 5.09 2.43
CA LEU A 34 4.53 5.83 1.47
C LEU A 34 5.73 6.48 2.15
N SER A 35 5.49 7.19 3.26
CA SER A 35 6.57 7.85 4.01
C SER A 35 7.64 6.85 4.48
N LEU A 36 7.21 5.68 4.95
CA LEU A 36 8.13 4.62 5.38
C LEU A 36 8.90 3.99 4.21
N VAL A 37 8.25 3.80 3.07
CA VAL A 37 8.89 3.29 1.84
C VAL A 37 9.97 4.26 1.37
N GLU A 38 9.69 5.57 1.38
CA GLU A 38 10.67 6.58 1.01
C GLU A 38 11.87 6.58 1.96
N GLU A 39 11.64 6.52 3.27
CA GLU A 39 12.72 6.43 4.27
C GLU A 39 13.57 5.17 4.06
N LEU A 40 12.93 4.03 3.79
CA LEU A 40 13.59 2.77 3.51
C LEU A 40 14.51 2.86 2.28
N ILE A 41 13.98 3.40 1.19
CA ILE A 41 14.69 3.58 -0.08
C ILE A 41 15.86 4.55 0.08
N GLU A 42 15.66 5.68 0.76
CA GLU A 42 16.72 6.66 1.02
C GLU A 42 17.83 6.07 1.89
N GLY A 43 17.46 5.29 2.91
CA GLY A 43 18.37 4.52 3.73
C GLY A 43 19.23 3.58 2.88
N ALA A 44 18.62 2.77 2.03
CA ALA A 44 19.32 1.84 1.15
C ALA A 44 20.27 2.54 0.17
N ILE A 45 19.82 3.64 -0.47
CA ILE A 45 20.65 4.44 -1.39
C ILE A 45 21.84 5.03 -0.65
N SER A 46 21.64 5.57 0.56
CA SER A 46 22.71 6.17 1.36
C SER A 46 23.79 5.15 1.76
N GLN A 47 23.42 3.88 1.88
CA GLN A 47 24.32 2.76 2.17
C GLN A 47 24.96 2.17 0.90
N GLY A 48 24.58 2.66 -0.29
CA GLY A 48 25.07 2.15 -1.56
C GLY A 48 24.48 0.79 -1.94
N GLU A 49 23.37 0.40 -1.32
CA GLU A 49 22.65 -0.82 -1.65
C GLU A 49 21.92 -0.66 -2.98
N LYS A 50 21.81 -1.77 -3.72
CA LYS A 50 21.03 -1.86 -4.96
C LYS A 50 19.82 -2.76 -4.83
N LEU A 51 19.71 -3.46 -3.70
CA LEU A 51 18.72 -4.48 -3.46
C LEU A 51 18.06 -4.22 -2.10
N LEU A 52 16.75 -4.12 -2.06
CA LEU A 52 15.97 -4.04 -0.83
C LEU A 52 15.70 -5.45 -0.31
N PRO A 53 16.05 -5.76 0.95
CA PRO A 53 15.75 -7.06 1.55
C PRO A 53 14.24 -7.32 1.62
N SER A 54 13.78 -8.51 1.20
CA SER A 54 12.37 -8.90 1.24
C SER A 54 11.77 -8.80 2.65
N LYS A 55 12.57 -9.01 3.71
CA LYS A 55 12.12 -8.83 5.09
C LYS A 55 11.56 -7.42 5.37
N GLN A 56 12.20 -6.40 4.82
CA GLN A 56 11.77 -5.00 5.02
C GLN A 56 10.48 -4.71 4.25
N VAL A 57 10.40 -5.20 3.01
CA VAL A 57 9.20 -5.10 2.16
C VAL A 57 8.03 -5.85 2.80
N PHE A 58 8.28 -7.04 3.35
CA PHE A 58 7.26 -7.84 4.03
C PHE A 58 6.74 -7.16 5.31
N GLN A 59 7.60 -6.45 6.03
CA GLN A 59 7.18 -5.66 7.20
C GLN A 59 6.25 -4.51 6.79
N LEU A 60 6.53 -3.83 5.68
CA LEU A 60 5.65 -2.78 5.13
C LEU A 60 4.27 -3.33 4.78
N TYR A 61 4.21 -4.55 4.25
CA TYR A 61 2.95 -5.24 3.97
C TYR A 61 2.22 -5.71 5.24
N ASP A 62 2.88 -6.44 6.13
CA ASP A 62 2.24 -7.06 7.31
C ASP A 62 1.82 -6.02 8.36
N THR A 63 2.67 -5.01 8.61
CA THR A 63 2.43 -4.02 9.66
C THR A 63 1.62 -2.83 9.18
N TYR A 64 1.87 -2.36 7.96
CA TYR A 64 1.30 -1.12 7.43
C TYR A 64 0.34 -1.36 6.26
N GLY A 65 0.12 -2.62 5.86
CA GLY A 65 -0.77 -2.95 4.75
C GLY A 65 -0.28 -2.44 3.39
N PHE A 66 0.99 -2.02 3.28
CA PHE A 66 1.51 -1.42 2.06
C PHE A 66 1.89 -2.51 1.05
N PRO A 67 1.31 -2.50 -0.17
CA PRO A 67 1.56 -3.55 -1.15
C PRO A 67 3.04 -3.68 -1.54
N PRO A 68 3.60 -4.91 -1.58
CA PRO A 68 4.99 -5.13 -1.99
C PRO A 68 5.21 -4.72 -3.46
N GLU A 69 4.19 -4.82 -4.32
CA GLU A 69 4.23 -4.39 -5.71
C GLU A 69 4.44 -2.88 -5.85
N LEU A 70 3.77 -2.07 -5.01
CA LEU A 70 3.96 -0.61 -5.00
C LEU A 70 5.34 -0.25 -4.49
N THR A 71 5.83 -0.97 -3.48
CA THR A 71 7.21 -0.79 -3.00
C THR A 71 8.21 -1.07 -4.12
N ALA A 72 7.96 -2.10 -4.94
CA ALA A 72 8.82 -2.47 -6.06
C ALA A 72 8.86 -1.40 -7.14
N GLU A 73 7.71 -0.81 -7.45
CA GLU A 73 7.58 0.27 -8.41
C GLU A 73 8.37 1.52 -7.97
N ILE A 74 8.15 1.97 -6.73
CA ILE A 74 8.83 3.15 -6.16
C ILE A 74 10.34 2.90 -6.05
N ALA A 75 10.75 1.70 -5.61
CA ALA A 75 12.16 1.32 -5.54
C ALA A 75 12.81 1.33 -6.93
N GLY A 76 12.11 0.81 -7.94
CA GLY A 76 12.56 0.78 -9.34
C GLY A 76 12.79 2.18 -9.91
N GLU A 77 11.91 3.14 -9.62
CA GLU A 77 12.07 4.54 -10.02
C GLU A 77 13.33 5.17 -9.44
N ARG A 78 13.75 4.74 -8.24
CA ARG A 78 14.99 5.22 -7.58
C ARG A 78 16.21 4.32 -7.85
N GLY A 79 16.10 3.36 -8.76
CA GLY A 79 17.22 2.49 -9.20
C GLY A 79 17.56 1.34 -8.25
N LEU A 80 16.65 1.00 -7.33
CA LEU A 80 16.73 -0.18 -6.46
C LEU A 80 15.88 -1.31 -7.04
N SER A 81 16.15 -2.55 -6.61
CA SER A 81 15.29 -3.71 -6.89
C SER A 81 14.95 -4.43 -5.59
N ILE A 82 13.82 -5.10 -5.53
CA ILE A 82 13.44 -5.91 -4.37
C ILE A 82 14.04 -7.32 -4.53
N ASP A 83 14.59 -7.85 -3.44
CA ASP A 83 14.84 -9.27 -3.31
C ASP A 83 13.50 -10.00 -3.12
N TRP A 84 13.13 -10.86 -4.06
CA TRP A 84 11.89 -11.64 -3.99
C TRP A 84 12.12 -13.07 -3.49
N GLU A 85 13.38 -13.50 -3.39
CA GLU A 85 13.76 -14.87 -3.05
C GLU A 85 14.23 -15.01 -1.59
N GLY A 86 14.49 -13.89 -0.90
CA GLY A 86 15.01 -13.83 0.48
C GLY A 86 13.97 -13.92 1.58
#